data_AF-A0A182JKY5-F1
#
_entry.id   AF-A0A182JKY5-F1
#
_cell.length_a   1.000
_cell.length_b   1.000
_cell.length_c   1.000
_cell.angle_alpha   90.00
_cell.angle_beta   90.00
_cell.angle_gamma   90.00
#
_symmetry.space_group_name_H-M   'P 1'
#
loop_
_entity.id
_entity.type
_entity.pdbx_description
1 polymer ?
#
loop_
_entity_poly.entity_id
_entity_poly.type
_entity_poly.pdbx_seq_one_letter_code
_entity_poly.pdbx_strand_id
1 'polypeptide(L)'
;LQLYTENRGLSWCIGGQWGWRNATTLPNILKMFNPKLVGYSYRDSYSFHWDSQFNNAEIGAVSKELPHMAAQMVTRIRTDPRVNFRRDWKMLTITIGGNDICAYVCTLKDPESLPMRHRRSLLKMLRYLRDNLPRTLVNIVSVPDVSTVVSVKKKPMICWILHHAECPCWVGPLYNSTKESRARWARIQTQYRKVEEEVAMLDEFRGLDEFAVVHQPWTRNLSLMKGNEVDYTLLSYDCFHMSQKGHSQAAVAYWNNLLEPPGKKSTGWKPGIDVFRCPSREAPYIYTYDNS
;
A
#
# COMPACT_ATOMS: atom_id res chain seq x y z
N LEU A 1 -0.92 18.02 3.95
CA LEU A 1 -1.64 17.42 2.81
C LEU A 1 -3.04 18.02 2.80
N GLN A 2 -3.44 18.58 1.67
CA GLN A 2 -4.78 19.14 1.46
C GLN A 2 -5.63 18.09 0.74
N LEU A 3 -6.91 17.91 1.10
CA LEU A 3 -7.78 16.86 0.52
C LEU A 3 -7.88 16.91 -1.02
N TYR A 4 -7.71 18.09 -1.62
CA TYR A 4 -7.85 18.28 -3.07
C TYR A 4 -6.54 18.08 -3.85
N THR A 5 -5.43 17.87 -3.15
CA THR A 5 -4.09 17.74 -3.74
C THR A 5 -3.55 16.33 -3.51
N GLU A 6 -3.38 15.57 -4.58
CA GLU A 6 -2.75 14.25 -4.51
C GLU A 6 -1.24 14.39 -4.35
N ASN A 7 -0.74 14.32 -3.12
CA ASN A 7 0.68 14.45 -2.79
C ASN A 7 1.51 13.20 -3.16
N ARG A 8 1.40 12.73 -4.41
CA ARG A 8 2.05 11.51 -4.92
C ARG A 8 3.56 11.53 -4.72
N GLY A 9 4.19 12.70 -4.89
CA GLY A 9 5.62 12.92 -4.65
C GLY A 9 6.09 12.59 -3.22
N LEU A 10 5.20 12.59 -2.24
CA LEU A 10 5.47 12.29 -0.83
C LEU A 10 5.00 10.89 -0.40
N SER A 11 4.45 10.09 -1.31
CA SER A 11 3.93 8.76 -1.00
C SER A 11 5.04 7.80 -0.55
N TRP A 12 4.77 7.01 0.49
CA TRP A 12 5.77 6.20 1.19
C TRP A 12 6.44 5.15 0.28
N CYS A 13 5.72 4.58 -0.68
CA CYS A 13 6.22 3.51 -1.55
C CYS A 13 6.77 3.98 -2.90
N ILE A 14 6.36 5.15 -3.40
CA ILE A 14 6.65 5.56 -4.78
C ILE A 14 6.90 7.07 -4.97
N GLY A 15 6.76 7.88 -3.92
CA GLY A 15 7.10 9.30 -3.97
C GLY A 15 8.61 9.48 -4.08
N GLY A 16 9.08 10.41 -4.90
CA GLY A 16 10.49 10.75 -5.02
C GLY A 16 10.76 12.24 -5.02
N GLN A 17 9.81 13.03 -4.49
CA GLN A 17 9.99 14.46 -4.25
C GLN A 17 11.12 14.66 -3.25
N TRP A 18 12.05 15.56 -3.57
CA TRP A 18 13.25 15.86 -2.77
C TRP A 18 14.15 14.62 -2.50
N GLY A 19 14.94 14.68 -1.42
CA GLY A 19 15.79 13.57 -0.96
C GLY A 19 15.28 12.95 0.34
N TRP A 20 15.88 11.83 0.76
CA TRP A 20 15.43 11.02 1.91
C TRP A 20 15.44 11.78 3.24
N ARG A 21 16.28 12.83 3.36
CA ARG A 21 16.35 13.71 4.54
C ARG A 21 15.16 14.67 4.67
N ASN A 22 14.49 14.99 3.56
CA ASN A 22 13.35 15.93 3.53
C ASN A 22 12.01 15.19 3.40
N ALA A 23 11.99 14.11 2.64
CA ALA A 23 10.85 13.23 2.47
C ALA A 23 11.35 11.79 2.45
N THR A 24 11.15 11.06 3.55
CA THR A 24 11.56 9.67 3.61
C THR A 24 10.53 8.81 2.89
N THR A 25 10.90 8.31 1.71
CA THR A 25 10.09 7.42 0.87
C THR A 25 10.99 6.31 0.34
N LEU A 26 10.41 5.19 -0.09
CA LEU A 26 11.19 4.09 -0.64
C LEU A 26 12.07 4.52 -1.83
N PRO A 27 11.59 5.26 -2.85
CA PRO A 27 12.46 5.72 -3.92
C PRO A 27 13.58 6.65 -3.45
N ASN A 28 13.30 7.51 -2.46
CA ASN A 28 14.33 8.41 -1.91
C ASN A 28 15.44 7.64 -1.18
N ILE A 29 15.11 6.51 -0.54
CA ILE A 29 16.10 5.58 0.04
C ILE A 29 16.87 4.88 -1.08
N LEU A 30 16.17 4.31 -2.07
CA LEU A 30 16.78 3.56 -3.17
C LEU A 30 17.72 4.43 -4.04
N LYS A 31 17.40 5.71 -4.24
CA LYS A 31 18.25 6.67 -4.97
C LYS A 31 19.65 6.82 -4.37
N MET A 32 19.83 6.53 -3.08
CA MET A 32 21.16 6.54 -2.44
C MET A 32 22.06 5.43 -2.95
N PHE A 33 21.48 4.31 -3.40
CA PHE A 33 22.20 3.14 -3.89
C PHE A 33 22.18 3.06 -5.43
N ASN A 34 21.12 3.59 -6.06
CA ASN A 34 20.98 3.66 -7.50
C ASN A 34 20.47 5.05 -7.94
N PRO A 35 21.36 5.98 -8.31
CA PRO A 35 20.97 7.33 -8.72
C PRO A 35 20.24 7.37 -10.07
N LYS A 36 20.25 6.28 -10.85
CA LYS A 36 19.55 6.17 -12.16
C LYS A 36 18.12 5.65 -12.04
N LEU A 37 17.58 5.54 -10.82
CA LEU A 37 16.19 5.11 -10.60
C LEU A 37 15.21 6.01 -11.36
N VAL A 38 14.19 5.41 -11.99
CA VAL A 38 13.08 6.10 -12.67
C VAL A 38 11.74 5.53 -12.23
N GLY A 39 10.64 6.23 -12.54
CA GLY A 39 9.28 5.74 -12.32
C GLY A 39 8.60 6.22 -11.02
N TYR A 40 9.33 6.86 -10.11
CA TYR A 40 8.77 7.47 -8.89
C TYR A 40 8.07 8.80 -9.16
N SER A 41 7.03 9.13 -8.41
CA SER A 41 6.30 10.40 -8.58
C SER A 41 7.15 11.60 -8.16
N TYR A 42 7.16 12.67 -8.96
CA TYR A 42 8.04 13.83 -8.73
C TYR A 42 7.47 14.86 -7.76
N ARG A 43 6.16 15.09 -7.80
CA ARG A 43 5.48 16.11 -6.98
C ARG A 43 3.99 15.79 -6.85
N ASP A 44 3.23 16.76 -6.36
CA ASP A 44 1.77 16.71 -6.35
C ASP A 44 1.22 16.60 -7.78
N SER A 45 0.39 15.60 -8.02
CA SER A 45 -0.05 15.27 -9.38
C SER A 45 -1.23 14.30 -9.38
N TYR A 46 -2.14 14.44 -10.33
CA TYR A 46 -3.10 13.38 -10.66
C TYR A 46 -2.44 12.26 -11.47
N SER A 47 -3.06 11.09 -11.54
CA SER A 47 -2.52 9.92 -12.24
C SER A 47 -2.20 10.17 -13.73
N PHE A 48 -2.98 11.01 -14.39
CA PHE A 48 -2.80 11.36 -15.81
C PHE A 48 -1.75 12.45 -16.06
N HIS A 49 -1.29 13.15 -15.02
CA HIS A 49 -0.18 14.08 -15.16
C HIS A 49 1.13 13.33 -15.39
N TRP A 50 2.06 13.96 -16.09
CA TRP A 50 3.39 13.38 -16.30
C TRP A 50 4.11 13.12 -14.97
N ASP A 51 4.01 14.05 -14.00
CA ASP A 51 4.69 13.95 -12.71
C ASP A 51 4.30 12.74 -11.84
N SER A 52 3.20 12.06 -12.14
CA SER A 52 2.80 10.83 -11.44
C SER A 52 3.71 9.64 -11.77
N GLN A 53 4.37 9.66 -12.94
CA GLN A 53 5.28 8.61 -13.42
C GLN A 53 4.60 7.23 -13.36
N PHE A 54 5.20 6.18 -12.79
CA PHE A 54 4.57 4.85 -12.73
C PHE A 54 3.64 4.68 -11.52
N ASN A 55 3.07 5.76 -10.99
CA ASN A 55 2.08 5.69 -9.93
C ASN A 55 0.66 5.72 -10.50
N ASN A 56 0.05 4.54 -10.59
CA ASN A 56 -1.33 4.36 -11.06
C ASN A 56 -2.34 4.24 -9.90
N ALA A 57 -1.99 4.63 -8.67
CA ALA A 57 -2.99 4.70 -7.60
C ALA A 57 -4.10 5.68 -7.99
N GLU A 58 -5.34 5.45 -7.59
CA GLU A 58 -6.46 6.36 -7.86
C GLU A 58 -7.28 6.54 -6.59
N ILE A 59 -7.85 7.74 -6.41
CA ILE A 59 -8.81 8.00 -5.35
C ILE A 59 -10.02 7.10 -5.58
N GLY A 60 -10.50 6.45 -4.51
CA GLY A 60 -11.67 5.57 -4.58
C GLY A 60 -11.43 4.20 -5.22
N ALA A 61 -10.20 3.88 -5.66
CA ALA A 61 -9.90 2.60 -6.28
C ALA A 61 -10.23 1.42 -5.38
N VAL A 62 -10.76 0.35 -5.99
CA VAL A 62 -11.13 -0.90 -5.30
C VAL A 62 -10.50 -2.13 -5.95
N SER A 63 -10.42 -3.22 -5.20
CA SER A 63 -9.73 -4.43 -5.63
C SER A 63 -10.19 -5.01 -6.97
N LYS A 64 -11.45 -4.79 -7.36
CA LYS A 64 -12.02 -5.20 -8.65
C LYS A 64 -11.26 -4.61 -9.85
N GLU A 65 -10.63 -3.45 -9.68
CA GLU A 65 -9.97 -2.68 -10.74
C GLU A 65 -8.51 -3.11 -10.95
N LEU A 66 -7.93 -3.89 -10.02
CA LEU A 66 -6.53 -4.33 -10.07
C LEU A 66 -6.09 -4.85 -11.46
N PRO A 67 -6.85 -5.73 -12.16
CA PRO A 67 -6.44 -6.19 -13.48
C PRO A 67 -6.33 -5.08 -14.53
N HIS A 68 -7.23 -4.09 -14.48
CA HIS A 68 -7.20 -2.95 -15.40
C HIS A 68 -6.02 -2.02 -15.09
N MET A 69 -5.82 -1.69 -13.82
CA MET A 69 -4.71 -0.85 -13.36
C MET A 69 -3.34 -1.45 -13.73
N ALA A 70 -3.21 -2.78 -13.64
CA ALA A 70 -1.99 -3.48 -14.07
C ALA A 70 -1.77 -3.40 -15.58
N ALA A 71 -2.81 -3.56 -16.41
CA ALA A 71 -2.68 -3.40 -17.86
C ALA A 71 -2.25 -1.98 -18.26
N GLN A 72 -2.81 -0.97 -17.60
CA GLN A 72 -2.40 0.43 -17.78
C GLN A 72 -0.94 0.64 -17.36
N MET A 73 -0.53 0.06 -16.22
CA MET A 73 0.84 0.16 -15.72
C MET A 73 1.85 -0.45 -16.69
N VAL A 74 1.59 -1.67 -17.16
CA VAL A 74 2.45 -2.36 -18.12
C VAL A 74 2.59 -1.55 -19.41
N THR A 75 1.48 -0.98 -19.90
CA THR A 75 1.50 -0.11 -21.09
C THR A 75 2.37 1.12 -20.87
N ARG A 76 2.22 1.79 -19.71
CA ARG A 76 3.00 2.98 -19.34
C ARG A 76 4.49 2.68 -19.22
N ILE A 77 4.88 1.58 -18.57
CA ILE A 77 6.28 1.18 -18.43
C ILE A 77 6.87 0.76 -19.79
N ARG A 78 6.11 0.04 -20.62
CA ARG A 78 6.56 -0.44 -21.93
C ARG A 78 6.84 0.67 -22.93
N THR A 79 6.12 1.77 -22.82
CA THR A 79 6.22 2.92 -23.73
C THR A 79 7.21 3.98 -23.24
N ASP A 80 7.77 3.85 -22.03
CA ASP A 80 8.71 4.80 -21.48
C ASP A 80 10.13 4.55 -22.01
N PRO A 81 10.74 5.50 -22.75
CA PRO A 81 12.06 5.29 -23.36
C PRO A 81 13.20 5.21 -22.33
N ARG A 82 12.95 5.60 -21.08
CA ARG A 82 13.96 5.52 -20.00
C ARG A 82 14.07 4.12 -19.40
N VAL A 83 13.13 3.23 -19.70
CA VAL A 83 13.10 1.86 -19.18
C VAL A 83 13.48 0.89 -20.27
N ASN A 84 14.52 0.11 -20.04
CA ASN A 84 14.74 -1.09 -20.82
C ASN A 84 13.73 -2.15 -20.40
N PHE A 85 12.60 -2.21 -21.12
CA PHE A 85 11.46 -3.04 -20.76
C PHE A 85 11.81 -4.51 -20.51
N ARG A 86 12.82 -5.08 -21.18
CA ARG A 86 13.21 -6.50 -21.00
C ARG A 86 14.30 -6.69 -19.94
N ARG A 87 15.17 -5.70 -19.72
CA ARG A 87 16.39 -5.89 -18.91
C ARG A 87 16.34 -5.25 -17.53
N ASP A 88 15.61 -4.16 -17.36
CA ASP A 88 15.55 -3.47 -16.07
C ASP A 88 14.65 -4.21 -15.10
N TRP A 89 15.02 -4.26 -13.82
CA TRP A 89 14.14 -4.77 -12.76
C TRP A 89 13.09 -3.72 -12.38
N LYS A 90 11.86 -4.16 -12.14
CA LYS A 90 10.74 -3.32 -11.68
C LYS A 90 10.33 -3.79 -10.29
N MET A 91 10.20 -2.84 -9.37
CA MET A 91 9.58 -3.08 -8.08
C MET A 91 8.17 -2.48 -8.12
N LEU A 92 7.16 -3.34 -7.98
CA LEU A 92 5.76 -2.93 -7.93
C LEU A 92 5.24 -3.09 -6.50
N THR A 93 4.63 -2.04 -5.94
CA THR A 93 3.97 -2.10 -4.63
C THR A 93 2.46 -1.99 -4.84
N ILE A 94 1.72 -2.94 -4.26
CA ILE A 94 0.27 -3.02 -4.35
C ILE A 94 -0.30 -2.78 -2.96
N THR A 95 -1.15 -1.77 -2.83
CA THR A 95 -1.92 -1.50 -1.62
C THR A 95 -3.33 -1.08 -2.03
N ILE A 96 -4.31 -1.92 -1.72
CA ILE A 96 -5.71 -1.70 -2.11
C ILE A 96 -6.62 -2.41 -1.12
N GLY A 97 -7.85 -1.93 -0.95
CA GLY A 97 -8.82 -2.54 -0.02
C GLY A 97 -9.41 -1.57 0.99
N GLY A 98 -8.81 -0.39 1.17
CA GLY A 98 -9.35 0.65 2.05
C GLY A 98 -10.77 1.02 1.63
N ASN A 99 -10.96 1.37 0.36
CA ASN A 99 -12.28 1.70 -0.20
C ASN A 99 -13.21 0.49 -0.25
N ASP A 100 -12.69 -0.71 -0.54
CA ASP A 100 -13.48 -1.95 -0.52
C ASP A 100 -14.23 -2.10 0.80
N ILE A 101 -13.58 -1.79 1.94
CA ILE A 101 -14.19 -1.83 3.28
C ILE A 101 -14.93 -0.54 3.62
N CYS A 102 -14.36 0.62 3.33
CA CYS A 102 -14.90 1.89 3.78
C CYS A 102 -16.16 2.35 3.05
N ALA A 103 -16.25 2.09 1.74
CA ALA A 103 -17.30 2.64 0.89
C ALA A 103 -18.12 1.57 0.16
N TYR A 104 -17.58 0.37 -0.06
CA TYR A 104 -18.21 -0.62 -0.93
C TYR A 104 -18.81 -1.83 -0.22
N VAL A 105 -18.23 -2.32 0.87
CA VAL A 105 -18.65 -3.60 1.51
C VAL A 105 -20.14 -3.63 1.88
N CYS A 106 -20.68 -2.51 2.35
CA CYS A 106 -22.08 -2.37 2.76
C CYS A 106 -23.06 -2.23 1.58
N THR A 107 -22.55 -1.99 0.37
CA THR A 107 -23.34 -1.89 -0.87
C THR A 107 -23.49 -3.23 -1.59
N LEU A 108 -22.72 -4.24 -1.17
CA LEU A 108 -22.75 -5.57 -1.76
C LEU A 108 -23.98 -6.34 -1.29
N LYS A 109 -24.66 -7.02 -2.22
CA LYS A 109 -25.73 -7.98 -1.90
C LYS A 109 -25.21 -9.13 -1.00
N ASP A 110 -23.97 -9.55 -1.22
CA ASP A 110 -23.27 -10.57 -0.44
C ASP A 110 -21.88 -10.04 -0.06
N PRO A 111 -21.76 -9.33 1.08
CA PRO A 111 -20.50 -8.80 1.56
C PRO A 111 -19.44 -9.86 1.85
N GLU A 112 -19.83 -11.04 2.35
CA GLU A 112 -18.94 -12.16 2.68
C GLU A 112 -18.19 -12.68 1.46
N SER A 113 -18.72 -12.46 0.25
CA SER A 113 -18.01 -12.79 -0.99
C SER A 113 -16.83 -11.86 -1.31
N LEU A 114 -16.66 -10.73 -0.62
CA LEU A 114 -15.63 -9.73 -0.92
C LEU A 114 -14.20 -10.29 -0.90
N PRO A 115 -13.74 -11.06 0.10
CA PRO A 115 -12.40 -11.66 0.10
C PRO A 115 -12.16 -12.57 -1.12
N MET A 116 -13.17 -13.35 -1.54
CA MET A 116 -13.06 -14.20 -2.73
C MET A 116 -13.11 -13.41 -4.05
N ARG A 117 -13.80 -12.27 -4.09
CA ARG A 117 -13.73 -11.33 -5.22
C ARG A 117 -12.35 -10.68 -5.31
N HIS A 118 -11.79 -10.28 -4.17
CA HIS A 118 -10.42 -9.76 -4.08
C HIS A 118 -9.41 -10.81 -4.57
N ARG A 119 -9.49 -12.06 -4.08
CA ARG A 119 -8.63 -13.18 -4.51
C ARG A 119 -8.60 -13.33 -6.03
N ARG A 120 -9.78 -13.33 -6.67
CA ARG A 120 -9.90 -13.48 -8.13
C ARG A 120 -9.25 -12.32 -8.87
N SER A 121 -9.46 -11.09 -8.41
CA SER A 121 -8.91 -9.89 -9.05
C SER A 121 -7.39 -9.81 -8.88
N LEU A 122 -6.89 -10.13 -7.68
CA LEU A 122 -5.48 -10.20 -7.35
C LEU A 122 -4.76 -11.26 -8.19
N LEU A 123 -5.29 -12.48 -8.27
CA LEU A 123 -4.73 -13.55 -9.11
C LEU A 123 -4.71 -13.18 -10.60
N LYS A 124 -5.81 -12.63 -11.12
CA LYS A 124 -5.87 -12.20 -12.52
C LYS A 124 -4.81 -11.14 -12.83
N MET A 125 -4.62 -10.19 -11.93
CA MET A 125 -3.61 -9.15 -12.05
C MET A 125 -2.18 -9.71 -11.94
N LEU A 126 -1.90 -10.57 -10.95
CA LEU A 126 -0.55 -11.14 -10.77
C LEU A 126 -0.14 -12.02 -11.95
N ARG A 127 -1.04 -12.88 -12.46
CA ARG A 127 -0.80 -13.68 -13.66
C ARG A 127 -0.53 -12.80 -14.88
N TYR A 128 -1.33 -11.75 -15.06
CA TYR A 128 -1.09 -10.78 -16.14
C TYR A 128 0.29 -10.12 -16.02
N LEU A 129 0.69 -9.66 -14.84
CA LEU A 129 2.01 -9.06 -14.60
C LEU A 129 3.14 -10.06 -14.88
N ARG A 130 3.03 -11.29 -14.37
CA ARG A 130 4.00 -12.37 -14.63
C ARG A 130 4.20 -12.58 -16.14
N ASP A 131 3.11 -12.62 -16.88
CA ASP A 131 3.14 -12.94 -18.30
C ASP A 131 3.50 -11.73 -19.19
N ASN A 132 3.40 -10.49 -18.68
CA ASN A 132 3.53 -9.27 -19.50
C ASN A 132 4.54 -8.24 -19.01
N LEU A 133 5.15 -8.41 -17.83
CA LEU A 133 6.13 -7.49 -17.24
C LEU A 133 7.34 -8.26 -16.69
N PRO A 134 8.37 -8.49 -17.52
CA PRO A 134 9.53 -9.28 -17.10
C PRO A 134 10.37 -8.54 -16.04
N ARG A 135 11.08 -9.31 -15.23
CA ARG A 135 11.96 -8.84 -14.14
C ARG A 135 11.20 -7.99 -13.13
N THR A 136 10.21 -8.58 -12.49
CA THR A 136 9.31 -7.86 -11.58
C THR A 136 9.29 -8.49 -10.20
N LEU A 137 9.60 -7.67 -9.20
CA LEU A 137 9.31 -7.95 -7.80
C LEU A 137 8.01 -7.25 -7.41
N VAL A 138 6.97 -8.03 -7.12
CA VAL A 138 5.67 -7.54 -6.65
C VAL A 138 5.60 -7.65 -5.14
N ASN A 139 5.31 -6.53 -4.49
CA ASN A 139 5.10 -6.43 -3.05
C ASN A 139 3.63 -6.14 -2.76
N ILE A 140 2.95 -7.07 -2.10
CA ILE A 140 1.56 -6.88 -1.65
C ILE A 140 1.60 -6.36 -0.21
N VAL A 141 1.21 -5.11 -0.02
CA VAL A 141 1.16 -4.45 1.28
C VAL A 141 -0.30 -4.28 1.66
N SER A 142 -0.74 -5.05 2.65
CA SER A 142 -2.10 -4.95 3.17
C SER A 142 -2.41 -3.53 3.62
N VAL A 143 -3.65 -3.08 3.42
CA VAL A 143 -4.11 -1.86 4.07
C VAL A 143 -4.21 -2.06 5.59
N PRO A 144 -3.97 -1.02 6.42
CA PRO A 144 -4.24 -1.07 7.86
C PRO A 144 -5.69 -1.45 8.16
N ASP A 145 -5.96 -1.92 9.38
CA ASP A 145 -7.35 -2.08 9.83
C ASP A 145 -8.04 -0.71 9.78
N VAL A 146 -9.21 -0.65 9.11
CA VAL A 146 -9.94 0.61 8.97
C VAL A 146 -10.30 1.18 10.34
N SER A 147 -10.60 0.30 11.30
CA SER A 147 -10.95 0.66 12.67
C SER A 147 -9.84 1.43 13.39
N THR A 148 -8.55 1.17 13.08
CA THR A 148 -7.40 1.89 13.63
C THR A 148 -7.50 3.40 13.40
N VAL A 149 -8.09 3.80 12.28
CA VAL A 149 -8.15 5.19 11.84
C VAL A 149 -9.51 5.83 12.09
N VAL A 150 -10.61 5.10 11.89
CA VAL A 150 -11.96 5.70 12.03
C VAL A 150 -12.52 5.65 13.45
N SER A 151 -11.97 4.78 14.31
CA SER A 151 -12.47 4.53 15.66
C SER A 151 -11.70 5.26 16.77
N VAL A 152 -10.80 6.19 16.40
CA VAL A 152 -10.08 7.01 17.40
C VAL A 152 -11.05 7.89 18.20
N LYS A 153 -10.83 7.91 19.52
CA LYS A 153 -11.64 8.68 20.47
C LYS A 153 -11.26 10.16 20.43
N LYS A 154 -12.21 11.03 20.79
CA LYS A 154 -12.02 12.51 20.86
C LYS A 154 -11.52 13.13 19.54
N LYS A 155 -12.14 12.74 18.42
CA LYS A 155 -11.80 13.26 17.10
C LYS A 155 -12.31 14.69 16.87
N PRO A 156 -11.52 15.58 16.23
CA PRO A 156 -12.00 16.90 15.81
C PRO A 156 -13.26 16.78 14.95
N MET A 157 -14.16 17.78 15.04
CA MET A 157 -15.44 17.76 14.31
C MET A 157 -15.24 17.61 12.80
N ILE A 158 -14.24 18.28 12.23
CA ILE A 158 -13.94 18.16 10.79
C ILE A 158 -13.58 16.73 10.39
N CYS A 159 -12.76 16.04 11.18
CA CYS A 159 -12.40 14.65 10.95
C CYS A 159 -13.61 13.73 11.14
N TRP A 160 -14.49 14.03 12.11
CA TRP A 160 -15.76 13.30 12.24
C TRP A 160 -16.57 13.40 10.95
N ILE A 161 -16.77 14.61 10.38
CA ILE A 161 -17.54 14.83 9.15
C ILE A 161 -16.89 14.10 7.96
N LEU A 162 -15.59 14.28 7.76
CA LEU A 162 -14.86 13.69 6.64
C LEU A 162 -14.90 12.15 6.67
N HIS A 163 -14.70 11.54 7.84
CA HIS A 163 -14.81 10.08 7.98
C HIS A 163 -16.18 9.51 7.59
N HIS A 164 -17.25 10.29 7.74
CA HIS A 164 -18.59 9.87 7.31
C HIS A 164 -18.76 9.88 5.79
N ALA A 165 -17.99 10.71 5.08
CA ALA A 165 -17.94 10.73 3.62
C ALA A 165 -16.95 9.70 3.07
N GLU A 166 -15.78 9.56 3.69
CA GLU A 166 -14.68 8.68 3.25
C GLU A 166 -14.91 7.21 3.61
N CYS A 167 -15.55 6.96 4.76
CA CYS A 167 -15.79 5.61 5.29
C CYS A 167 -17.24 5.36 5.72
N PRO A 168 -18.23 5.62 4.84
CA PRO A 168 -19.64 5.58 5.18
C PRO A 168 -20.14 4.19 5.59
N CYS A 169 -19.56 3.09 5.10
CA CYS A 169 -19.96 1.75 5.54
C CYS A 169 -19.64 1.48 7.02
N TRP A 170 -18.63 2.15 7.56
CA TRP A 170 -18.16 1.92 8.94
C TRP A 170 -18.78 2.86 9.96
N VAL A 171 -18.89 4.16 9.62
CA VAL A 171 -19.38 5.20 10.53
C VAL A 171 -20.59 5.96 10.02
N GLY A 172 -20.98 5.79 8.75
CA GLY A 172 -22.03 6.58 8.13
C GLY A 172 -23.45 6.20 8.61
N PRO A 173 -24.31 7.16 8.98
CA PRO A 173 -25.68 6.89 9.41
C PRO A 173 -26.54 6.34 8.27
N LEU A 174 -26.20 6.66 7.01
CA LEU A 174 -26.93 6.22 5.81
C LEU A 174 -27.04 4.68 5.71
N TYR A 175 -26.03 3.96 6.21
CA TYR A 175 -25.97 2.50 6.18
C TYR A 175 -26.28 1.85 7.54
N ASN A 176 -26.83 2.63 8.48
CA ASN A 176 -27.16 2.21 9.84
C ASN A 176 -26.01 1.42 10.51
N SER A 177 -24.80 2.00 10.51
CA SER A 177 -23.61 1.32 11.03
C SER A 177 -23.74 1.02 12.53
N THR A 178 -24.14 -0.21 12.86
CA THR A 178 -24.22 -0.73 14.23
C THR A 178 -22.90 -1.36 14.71
N LYS A 179 -22.87 -1.79 15.96
CA LYS A 179 -21.73 -2.57 16.50
C LYS A 179 -21.58 -3.90 15.76
N GLU A 180 -22.69 -4.52 15.40
CA GLU A 180 -22.76 -5.82 14.71
C GLU A 180 -22.24 -5.70 13.27
N SER A 181 -22.65 -4.65 12.53
CA SER A 181 -22.15 -4.44 11.17
C SER A 181 -20.67 -4.12 11.16
N ARG A 182 -20.17 -3.28 12.09
CA ARG A 182 -18.72 -3.04 12.23
C ARG A 182 -17.95 -4.32 12.56
N ALA A 183 -18.47 -5.17 13.45
CA ALA A 183 -17.85 -6.47 13.75
C ALA A 183 -17.84 -7.39 12.51
N ARG A 184 -18.89 -7.34 11.69
CA ARG A 184 -18.95 -8.05 10.40
C ARG A 184 -17.91 -7.54 9.41
N TRP A 185 -17.80 -6.22 9.23
CA TRP A 185 -16.80 -5.60 8.35
C TRP A 185 -15.37 -5.89 8.80
N ALA A 186 -15.10 -5.87 10.11
CA ALA A 186 -13.80 -6.26 10.66
C ALA A 186 -13.43 -7.71 10.31
N ARG A 187 -14.38 -8.66 10.42
CA ARG A 187 -14.13 -10.06 10.03
C ARG A 187 -13.85 -10.19 8.53
N ILE A 188 -14.60 -9.48 7.70
CA ILE A 188 -14.40 -9.47 6.25
C ILE A 188 -13.03 -8.86 5.90
N GLN A 189 -12.63 -7.76 6.53
CA GLN A 189 -11.32 -7.16 6.33
C GLN A 189 -10.18 -8.11 6.73
N THR A 190 -10.32 -8.82 7.85
CA THR A 190 -9.34 -9.84 8.27
C THR A 190 -9.19 -10.93 7.21
N GLN A 191 -10.30 -11.45 6.67
CA GLN A 191 -10.26 -12.45 5.61
C GLN A 191 -9.67 -11.89 4.30
N TYR A 192 -10.00 -10.64 3.95
CA TYR A 192 -9.44 -9.95 2.80
C TYR A 192 -7.90 -9.87 2.89
N ARG A 193 -7.36 -9.48 4.05
CA ARG A 193 -5.90 -9.41 4.26
C ARG A 193 -5.25 -10.79 4.33
N LYS A 194 -5.98 -11.81 4.78
CA LYS A 194 -5.52 -13.20 4.75
C LYS A 194 -5.35 -13.69 3.31
N VAL A 195 -6.29 -13.35 2.42
CA VAL A 195 -6.19 -13.66 0.99
C VAL A 195 -4.90 -13.09 0.37
N GLU A 196 -4.51 -11.86 0.72
CA GLU A 196 -3.27 -11.25 0.23
C GLU A 196 -2.02 -12.06 0.58
N GLU A 197 -1.94 -12.58 1.81
CA GLU A 197 -0.85 -13.44 2.28
C GLU A 197 -0.87 -14.81 1.59
N GLU A 198 -2.04 -15.47 1.58
CA GLU A 198 -2.21 -16.78 0.94
C GLU A 198 -1.87 -16.74 -0.55
N VAL A 199 -2.28 -15.68 -1.27
CA VAL A 199 -2.01 -15.53 -2.70
C VAL A 199 -0.52 -15.31 -2.98
N ALA A 200 0.17 -14.53 -2.14
CA ALA A 200 1.62 -14.31 -2.31
C ALA A 200 2.44 -15.60 -2.16
N MET A 201 1.94 -16.55 -1.36
CA MET A 201 2.58 -17.84 -1.06
C MET A 201 2.23 -18.97 -2.04
N LEU A 202 1.38 -18.73 -3.05
CA LEU A 202 1.01 -19.79 -4.00
C LEU A 202 2.20 -20.30 -4.80
N ASP A 203 2.23 -21.61 -5.03
CA ASP A 203 3.25 -22.31 -5.80
C ASP A 203 3.42 -21.76 -7.22
N GLU A 204 2.35 -21.24 -7.83
CA GLU A 204 2.41 -20.64 -9.18
C GLU A 204 3.29 -19.37 -9.28
N PHE A 205 3.74 -18.84 -8.14
CA PHE A 205 4.65 -17.69 -8.05
C PHE A 205 6.00 -18.06 -7.38
N ARG A 206 6.31 -19.35 -7.24
CA ARG A 206 7.58 -19.85 -6.68
C ARG A 206 8.53 -20.31 -7.78
N GLY A 207 9.84 -20.26 -7.50
CA GLY A 207 10.89 -20.77 -8.40
C GLY A 207 10.96 -20.10 -9.78
N LEU A 208 10.50 -18.85 -9.89
CA LEU A 208 10.54 -18.07 -11.13
C LEU A 208 11.76 -17.14 -11.15
N ASP A 209 12.59 -17.21 -12.19
CA ASP A 209 13.85 -16.46 -12.27
C ASP A 209 13.66 -14.93 -12.33
N GLU A 210 12.62 -14.47 -13.04
CA GLU A 210 12.39 -13.04 -13.34
C GLU A 210 11.11 -12.49 -12.71
N PHE A 211 10.46 -13.22 -11.80
CA PHE A 211 9.22 -12.77 -11.18
C PHE A 211 9.07 -13.29 -9.75
N ALA A 212 8.78 -12.41 -8.80
CA ALA A 212 8.51 -12.82 -7.43
C ALA A 212 7.35 -12.01 -6.84
N VAL A 213 6.54 -12.67 -6.01
CA VAL A 213 5.48 -12.03 -5.23
C VAL A 213 5.78 -12.20 -3.75
N VAL A 214 5.71 -11.11 -2.98
CA VAL A 214 6.00 -11.10 -1.54
C VAL A 214 4.92 -10.32 -0.79
N HIS A 215 4.38 -10.90 0.28
CA HIS A 215 3.50 -10.17 1.20
C HIS A 215 4.32 -9.40 2.24
N GLN A 216 3.90 -8.16 2.52
CA GLN A 216 4.61 -7.21 3.38
C GLN A 216 3.66 -6.76 4.51
N PRO A 217 3.69 -7.43 5.68
CA PRO A 217 2.67 -7.29 6.72
C PRO A 217 2.83 -6.09 7.67
N TRP A 218 3.72 -5.13 7.40
CA TRP A 218 4.05 -4.05 8.35
C TRP A 218 2.87 -3.15 8.79
N THR A 219 1.71 -3.25 8.13
CA THR A 219 0.47 -2.52 8.48
C THR A 219 -0.50 -3.32 9.37
N ARG A 220 -0.21 -4.59 9.69
CA ARG A 220 -1.12 -5.48 10.46
C ARG A 220 -1.49 -4.93 11.82
N ASN A 221 -0.49 -4.50 12.57
CA ASN A 221 -0.58 -4.00 13.94
C ASN A 221 -0.13 -2.54 13.98
N LEU A 222 -0.67 -1.72 13.09
CA LEU A 222 -0.38 -0.29 13.04
C LEU A 222 -0.94 0.40 14.29
N SER A 223 -0.11 1.20 14.97
CA SER A 223 -0.54 2.03 16.09
C SER A 223 -0.34 3.50 15.77
N LEU A 224 -1.38 4.30 16.02
CA LEU A 224 -1.34 5.76 15.93
C LEU A 224 -1.10 6.41 17.31
N MET A 225 -0.83 5.62 18.35
CA MET A 225 -0.73 6.11 19.71
C MET A 225 0.66 6.65 20.03
N LYS A 226 0.72 7.81 20.69
CA LYS A 226 1.91 8.34 21.36
C LYS A 226 1.61 8.41 22.86
N GLY A 227 2.04 7.39 23.58
CA GLY A 227 1.62 7.17 24.97
C GLY A 227 0.12 6.84 25.03
N ASN A 228 -0.65 7.64 25.77
CA ASN A 228 -2.09 7.42 25.96
C ASN A 228 -2.96 8.23 24.98
N GLU A 229 -2.36 9.01 24.07
CA GLU A 229 -3.09 9.85 23.12
C GLU A 229 -2.79 9.46 21.67
N VAL A 230 -3.70 9.84 20.78
CA VAL A 230 -3.55 9.65 19.33
C VAL A 230 -2.59 10.71 18.80
N ASP A 231 -1.54 10.29 18.10
CA ASP A 231 -0.64 11.19 17.39
C ASP A 231 -1.26 11.60 16.04
N TYR A 232 -2.15 12.60 16.09
CA TYR A 232 -2.76 13.17 14.88
C TYR A 232 -1.73 13.75 13.90
N THR A 233 -0.47 14.00 14.30
CA THR A 233 0.56 14.45 13.36
C THR A 233 0.99 13.37 12.37
N LEU A 234 0.61 12.10 12.60
CA LEU A 234 0.78 10.99 11.65
C LEU A 234 -0.29 10.98 10.55
N LEU A 235 -1.36 11.75 10.73
CA LEU A 235 -2.51 11.80 9.84
C LEU A 235 -2.63 13.16 9.14
N SER A 236 -3.22 13.15 7.97
CA SER A 236 -3.55 14.34 7.19
C SER A 236 -4.71 15.11 7.83
N TYR A 237 -5.15 16.17 7.17
CA TYR A 237 -6.25 17.04 7.61
C TYR A 237 -7.57 16.28 7.85
N ASP A 238 -7.79 15.17 7.12
CA ASP A 238 -8.94 14.28 7.28
C ASP A 238 -8.87 13.38 8.53
N CYS A 239 -7.73 13.34 9.23
CA CYS A 239 -7.43 12.32 10.23
C CYS A 239 -7.63 10.88 9.69
N PHE A 240 -7.45 10.67 8.40
CA PHE A 240 -7.70 9.39 7.72
C PHE A 240 -6.47 8.93 6.93
N HIS A 241 -6.04 9.74 5.97
CA HIS A 241 -4.83 9.47 5.18
C HIS A 241 -3.57 9.84 5.97
N MET A 242 -2.44 9.25 5.58
CA MET A 242 -1.16 9.55 6.24
C MET A 242 -0.70 10.99 5.95
N SER A 243 -0.16 11.65 6.98
CA SER A 243 0.59 12.90 6.78
C SER A 243 1.95 12.60 6.12
N GLN A 244 2.74 13.63 5.79
CA GLN A 244 4.15 13.44 5.40
C GLN A 244 4.95 12.68 6.49
N LYS A 245 4.65 12.92 7.78
CA LYS A 245 5.27 12.20 8.90
C LYS A 245 4.83 10.73 8.91
N GLY A 246 3.55 10.46 8.71
CA GLY A 246 3.03 9.10 8.60
C GLY A 246 3.64 8.35 7.40
N HIS A 247 3.71 9.00 6.24
CA HIS A 247 4.39 8.47 5.06
C HIS A 247 5.87 8.16 5.32
N SER A 248 6.57 9.02 6.07
CA SER A 248 7.96 8.79 6.42
C SER A 248 8.15 7.55 7.31
N GLN A 249 7.30 7.36 8.33
CA GLN A 249 7.33 6.16 9.17
C GLN A 249 6.95 4.89 8.39
N ALA A 250 5.96 4.98 7.50
CA ALA A 250 5.58 3.89 6.60
C ALA A 250 6.73 3.47 5.68
N ALA A 251 7.48 4.42 5.13
CA ALA A 251 8.61 4.13 4.25
C ALA A 251 9.73 3.36 4.99
N VAL A 252 10.04 3.73 6.23
CA VAL A 252 11.02 3.01 7.06
C VAL A 252 10.52 1.60 7.41
N ALA A 253 9.25 1.47 7.82
CA ALA A 253 8.66 0.17 8.11
C ALA A 253 8.68 -0.75 6.88
N TYR A 254 8.33 -0.20 5.71
CA TYR A 254 8.35 -0.95 4.46
C TYR A 254 9.76 -1.35 4.03
N TRP A 255 10.74 -0.42 4.08
CA TRP A 255 12.15 -0.70 3.82
C TRP A 255 12.66 -1.86 4.69
N ASN A 256 12.39 -1.81 5.98
CA ASN A 256 12.79 -2.87 6.90
C ASN A 256 12.11 -4.21 6.54
N ASN A 257 10.85 -4.19 6.15
CA ASN A 257 10.11 -5.38 5.74
C ASN A 257 10.70 -6.04 4.48
N LEU A 258 11.21 -5.25 3.53
CA LEU A 258 11.94 -5.76 2.36
C LEU A 258 13.23 -6.52 2.76
N LEU A 259 13.86 -6.11 3.87
CA LEU A 259 15.10 -6.68 4.40
C LEU A 259 14.88 -7.69 5.54
N GLU A 260 13.64 -8.08 5.79
CA GLU A 260 13.30 -9.13 6.76
C GLU A 260 12.91 -10.42 6.04
N PRO A 261 13.42 -11.59 6.47
CA PRO A 261 13.09 -12.85 5.82
C PRO A 261 11.60 -13.19 6.00
N PRO A 262 11.00 -13.94 5.05
CA PRO A 262 9.62 -14.40 5.19
C PRO A 262 9.39 -15.14 6.51
N GLY A 263 8.21 -14.99 7.10
CA GLY A 263 7.89 -15.54 8.41
C GLY A 263 8.48 -14.77 9.62
N LYS A 264 9.44 -13.87 9.42
CA LYS A 264 10.00 -12.99 10.47
C LYS A 264 9.80 -11.50 10.21
N LYS A 265 8.94 -11.16 9.23
CA LYS A 265 8.61 -9.78 8.89
C LYS A 265 7.85 -9.10 10.03
N SER A 266 8.26 -7.87 10.35
CA SER A 266 7.58 -7.01 11.31
C SER A 266 6.15 -6.71 10.85
N THR A 267 5.21 -6.61 11.80
CA THR A 267 3.77 -6.43 11.53
C THR A 267 3.26 -5.03 11.82
N GLY A 268 4.11 -4.13 12.31
CA GLY A 268 3.80 -2.75 12.66
C GLY A 268 5.00 -1.85 12.38
N TRP A 269 4.78 -0.53 12.33
CA TRP A 269 5.87 0.44 12.35
C TRP A 269 6.35 0.73 13.77
N LYS A 270 7.52 1.36 13.89
CA LYS A 270 8.02 1.93 15.16
C LYS A 270 7.92 3.46 15.10
N PRO A 271 7.71 4.14 16.24
CA PRO A 271 7.79 5.59 16.28
C PRO A 271 9.16 6.10 15.83
N GLY A 272 9.16 7.15 15.00
CA GLY A 272 10.38 7.77 14.47
C GLY A 272 10.86 7.14 13.17
N ILE A 273 12.00 7.64 12.66
CA ILE A 273 12.60 7.17 11.40
C ILE A 273 14.03 6.64 11.58
N ASP A 274 14.54 6.57 12.81
CA ASP A 274 15.96 6.29 13.07
C ASP A 274 16.32 4.80 13.01
N VAL A 275 15.35 3.93 12.72
CA VAL A 275 15.52 2.47 12.76
C VAL A 275 15.53 1.91 11.33
N PHE A 276 16.57 2.23 10.55
CA PHE A 276 16.79 1.59 9.26
C PHE A 276 17.57 0.29 9.43
N ARG A 277 17.07 -0.80 8.83
CA ARG A 277 17.86 -2.01 8.61
C ARG A 277 18.85 -1.75 7.46
N CYS A 278 20.06 -2.25 7.64
CA CYS A 278 21.06 -2.34 6.57
C CYS A 278 21.18 -3.79 6.11
N PRO A 279 21.29 -4.08 4.80
CA PRO A 279 21.64 -5.41 4.31
C PRO A 279 22.98 -5.87 4.91
N SER A 280 23.09 -7.16 5.26
CA SER A 280 24.35 -7.74 5.73
C SER A 280 25.18 -8.29 4.56
N ARG A 281 26.41 -8.74 4.83
CA ARG A 281 27.23 -9.40 3.79
C ARG A 281 26.67 -10.76 3.39
N GLU A 282 26.01 -11.44 4.31
CA GLU A 282 25.39 -12.76 4.13
C GLU A 282 24.04 -12.67 3.42
N ALA A 283 23.33 -11.55 3.59
CA ALA A 283 22.06 -11.27 2.93
C ALA A 283 22.04 -9.87 2.28
N PRO A 284 22.81 -9.63 1.20
CA PRO A 284 22.90 -8.34 0.52
C PRO A 284 21.74 -8.11 -0.48
N TYR A 285 20.55 -8.66 -0.20
CA TYR A 285 19.41 -8.69 -1.13
C TYR A 285 18.07 -8.42 -0.43
N ILE A 286 17.05 -8.14 -1.24
CA ILE A 286 15.65 -8.08 -0.77
C ILE A 286 15.12 -9.51 -0.70
N TYR A 287 14.50 -9.85 0.42
CA TYR A 287 13.98 -11.20 0.65
C TYR A 287 12.71 -11.48 -0.16
N THR A 288 12.70 -12.64 -0.82
CA THR A 288 11.56 -13.33 -1.43
C THR A 288 11.35 -14.67 -0.72
N TYR A 289 10.34 -15.46 -1.11
CA TYR A 289 10.21 -16.82 -0.57
C TYR A 289 11.15 -17.84 -1.24
N ASP A 290 11.88 -17.45 -2.28
CA ASP A 290 12.74 -18.36 -3.07
C ASP A 290 14.24 -18.12 -2.84
N ASN A 291 14.62 -17.05 -2.12
CA ASN A 291 16.03 -16.65 -1.95
C ASN A 291 16.51 -16.62 -0.48
N SER A 292 15.87 -17.40 0.40
CA SER A 292 16.16 -17.45 1.84
C SER A 292 16.73 -18.80 2.29
#